data_AF-A0A1Q5GST3-F1
#
_entry.id   AF-A0A1Q5GST3-F1
#
_cell.length_a   1.000
_cell.length_b   1.000
_cell.length_c   1.000
_cell.angle_alpha   90.00
_cell.angle_beta   90.00
_cell.angle_gamma   90.00
#
_symmetry.space_group_name_H-M   'P 1'
#
loop_
_entity.id
_entity.type
_entity.pdbx_description
1 polymer ?
#
loop_
_entity_poly.entity_id
_entity_poly.type
_entity_poly.pdbx_seq_one_letter_code
_entity_poly.pdbx_strand_id
1 'polypeptide(L)'
;MAGHGGVHGTGGGGGNRGRNGPGGAGRDGNGGGIPDGMLIGLLAFLLGLALLTWTATGLAGLFAHGAWPEGVTLAETPLAMRGLVTAPHDLPAAWPGTPADALSGYGLFWGLFIGELMVLVVLAIFVLGVVTRWRAVRARQRAERHAALYEDGETGKDTGRETGSETGRDTSGPTEAAVAARPVPAPRPLDPEPTPHPGSAPEPTPALLSAAAPATDPVPVPGPAPEAATAPAARTPAAPEPGPGAGPLAETTPGAPLVVHGPPAIRRPTVVRAILEADGPALVVTSDPTVWAETKGPRAKLGPVLVYDPGHLCDTPARLHWSPTTGCEDADTAASRSAALLAPVRPQARMDAATADTAETLLKCWLHAAAVDGRPFRQVHRWALGGGAHEAVRLLRTHPKAASGLAGLLESALTAHPERREMAQELTVRAFGALSAVHIREACTPNRADSLALASFVDEGGILYVVGEPIEDPRSGPGAMPLLTALASHVVEHGRRLAARSADGRLDPPMTLVLDDVAAVAPLPRLPELLSTGGAAGLPTLALLRSREQARARWPQELSPPR
;
A
#
# COMPACT_ATOMS: atom_id res chain seq x y z
N MET A 1 -35.47 57.13 -21.76
CA MET A 1 -34.67 57.09 -23.00
C MET A 1 -34.16 58.50 -23.25
N ALA A 2 -32.89 58.84 -23.36
CA ALA A 2 -31.60 58.18 -23.23
C ALA A 2 -30.56 59.26 -22.85
N GLY A 3 -29.42 58.86 -22.27
CA GLY A 3 -28.19 59.66 -22.14
C GLY A 3 -27.01 58.71 -22.34
N HIS A 4 -25.81 59.09 -22.79
CA HIS A 4 -25.06 60.34 -22.65
C HIS A 4 -23.83 60.28 -23.58
N GLY A 5 -23.25 61.43 -23.91
CA GLY A 5 -21.88 61.60 -24.43
C GLY A 5 -21.50 63.06 -24.17
N GLY A 6 -20.29 63.47 -23.80
CA GLY A 6 -18.95 62.92 -23.98
C GLY A 6 -18.08 64.09 -24.49
N VAL A 7 -16.92 64.38 -23.90
CA VAL A 7 -15.99 65.41 -24.42
C VAL A 7 -14.53 65.00 -24.21
N HIS A 8 -13.75 65.15 -25.29
CA HIS A 8 -12.30 64.98 -25.44
C HIS A 8 -11.52 66.27 -25.10
N GLY A 9 -10.24 66.16 -24.74
CA GLY A 9 -9.31 67.31 -24.77
C GLY A 9 -7.90 67.09 -24.22
N THR A 10 -6.99 66.64 -25.09
CA THR A 10 -5.54 66.92 -25.24
C THR A 10 -4.69 67.62 -24.16
N GLY A 11 -3.45 67.12 -23.96
CA GLY A 11 -2.23 67.95 -24.06
C GLY A 11 -1.16 67.83 -22.94
N GLY A 12 0.11 67.61 -23.34
CA GLY A 12 1.28 68.32 -22.76
C GLY A 12 2.35 67.54 -21.96
N GLY A 13 3.54 67.39 -22.57
CA GLY A 13 4.81 67.98 -22.07
C GLY A 13 5.69 67.25 -21.05
N GLY A 14 6.99 67.13 -21.39
CA GLY A 14 8.13 67.34 -20.47
C GLY A 14 8.84 66.09 -19.93
N GLY A 15 10.09 65.86 -20.36
CA GLY A 15 10.94 64.78 -19.87
C GLY A 15 11.87 65.16 -18.71
N ASN A 16 12.39 64.15 -17.99
CA ASN A 16 13.76 64.14 -17.47
C ASN A 16 14.19 62.71 -17.03
N ARG A 17 15.49 62.44 -17.11
CA ARG A 17 16.20 61.17 -16.89
C ARG A 17 16.27 60.76 -15.42
N GLY A 18 16.36 59.44 -15.17
CA GLY A 18 17.16 58.92 -14.06
C GLY A 18 16.75 57.58 -13.43
N ARG A 19 17.54 56.54 -13.72
CA ARG A 19 17.95 55.42 -12.84
C ARG A 19 16.94 54.38 -12.30
N ASN A 20 17.36 53.12 -12.52
CA ASN A 20 17.24 51.91 -11.69
C ASN A 20 15.94 51.08 -11.70
N GLY A 21 16.11 49.81 -12.11
CA GLY A 21 15.30 48.65 -11.70
C GLY A 21 14.65 47.88 -12.86
N PRO A 22 15.03 46.61 -13.12
CA PRO A 22 14.29 45.77 -14.05
C PRO A 22 13.14 45.11 -13.29
N GLY A 23 11.93 45.62 -13.49
CA GLY A 23 10.71 45.05 -12.94
C GLY A 23 9.56 45.13 -13.94
N GLY A 24 9.20 43.97 -14.48
CA GLY A 24 7.86 43.68 -15.02
C GLY A 24 7.66 43.93 -16.52
N ALA A 25 7.55 42.84 -17.29
CA ALA A 25 6.46 42.57 -18.25
C ALA A 25 6.90 41.51 -19.29
N GLY A 26 7.01 40.25 -18.84
CA GLY A 26 6.95 39.10 -19.73
C GLY A 26 5.48 38.66 -19.81
N ARG A 27 4.87 38.84 -20.98
CA ARG A 27 3.54 38.34 -21.31
C ARG A 27 3.49 36.82 -21.10
N ASP A 28 2.67 36.35 -20.16
CA ASP A 28 2.29 34.94 -20.08
C ASP A 28 1.30 34.63 -21.22
N GLY A 29 1.87 34.37 -22.40
CA GLY A 29 1.19 33.68 -23.48
C GLY A 29 1.15 32.20 -23.17
N ASN A 30 0.05 31.74 -22.59
CA ASN A 30 -0.30 30.33 -22.46
C ASN A 30 -0.48 29.70 -23.86
N GLY A 31 0.62 29.23 -24.45
CA GLY A 31 0.63 28.33 -25.59
C GLY A 31 0.88 26.92 -25.09
N GLY A 32 -0.09 26.02 -25.25
CA GLY A 32 0.05 24.60 -24.95
C GLY A 32 1.15 23.97 -25.81
N GLY A 33 2.33 23.82 -25.23
CA GLY A 33 3.42 23.03 -25.81
C GLY A 33 3.17 21.55 -25.59
N ILE A 34 3.30 20.76 -26.65
CA ILE A 34 3.41 19.31 -26.55
C ILE A 34 4.59 19.01 -25.61
N PRO A 35 4.43 18.18 -24.57
CA PRO A 35 5.51 17.93 -23.62
C PRO A 35 6.76 17.42 -24.34
N ASP A 36 7.93 18.00 -24.04
CA ASP A 36 9.20 17.71 -24.72
C ASP A 36 9.55 16.21 -24.70
N GLY A 37 9.13 15.48 -23.65
CA GLY A 37 9.29 14.03 -23.58
C GLY A 37 8.48 13.25 -24.63
N MET A 38 7.30 13.76 -25.01
CA MET A 38 6.48 13.17 -26.08
C MET A 38 7.09 13.44 -27.46
N LEU A 39 7.68 14.62 -27.66
CA LEU A 39 8.42 14.95 -28.89
C LEU A 39 9.68 14.08 -29.04
N ILE A 40 10.46 13.95 -27.98
CA ILE A 40 11.68 13.11 -27.98
C ILE A 40 11.32 11.63 -28.17
N GLY A 41 10.25 11.15 -27.52
CA GLY A 41 9.77 9.77 -27.66
C GLY A 41 9.27 9.48 -29.09
N LEU A 42 8.52 10.41 -29.69
CA LEU A 42 8.05 10.29 -31.06
C LEU A 42 9.22 10.31 -32.06
N LEU A 43 10.20 11.19 -31.86
CA LEU A 43 11.40 11.27 -32.70
C LEU A 43 12.21 9.97 -32.65
N ALA A 44 12.43 9.43 -31.45
CA ALA A 44 13.13 8.16 -31.26
C ALA A 44 12.38 6.98 -31.88
N PHE A 45 11.06 6.96 -31.77
CA PHE A 45 10.21 5.94 -32.40
C PHE A 45 10.30 5.98 -33.93
N LEU A 46 10.20 7.17 -34.53
CA LEU A 46 10.30 7.35 -35.98
C LEU A 46 11.70 6.97 -36.50
N LEU A 47 12.75 7.32 -35.76
CA LEU A 47 14.12 6.93 -36.11
C LEU A 47 14.33 5.42 -36.02
N GLY A 48 13.80 4.77 -34.97
CA GLY A 48 13.87 3.32 -34.82
C GLY A 48 13.10 2.57 -35.90
N LEU A 49 11.92 3.06 -36.28
CA LEU A 49 11.11 2.48 -37.34
C LEU A 49 11.77 2.63 -38.72
N ALA A 50 12.40 3.77 -38.99
CA ALA A 50 13.20 3.98 -40.19
C ALA A 50 14.40 3.02 -40.23
N LEU A 51 15.14 2.86 -39.13
CA LEU A 51 16.26 1.94 -39.07
C LEU A 51 15.82 0.50 -39.32
N LEU A 52 14.71 0.07 -38.70
CA LEU A 52 14.14 -1.27 -38.85
C LEU A 52 13.70 -1.56 -40.30
N THR A 53 13.10 -0.57 -40.95
CA THR A 53 12.66 -0.70 -42.35
C THR A 53 13.86 -0.80 -43.29
N TRP A 54 14.92 -0.03 -43.02
CA TRP A 54 16.17 -0.07 -43.78
C TRP A 54 16.90 -1.41 -43.61
N THR A 55 17.06 -1.90 -42.37
CA THR A 55 17.71 -3.19 -42.08
C THR A 55 16.94 -4.36 -42.69
N ALA A 56 15.60 -4.39 -42.53
CA ALA A 56 14.77 -5.43 -43.11
C ALA A 56 14.83 -5.44 -44.65
N THR A 57 14.86 -4.27 -45.30
CA THR A 57 14.98 -4.18 -46.77
C THR A 57 16.33 -4.68 -47.25
N GLY A 58 17.41 -4.27 -46.59
CA GLY A 58 18.77 -4.68 -46.98
C GLY A 58 19.06 -6.15 -46.70
N LEU A 59 18.62 -6.68 -45.55
CA LEU A 59 18.73 -8.10 -45.23
C LEU A 59 17.89 -8.96 -46.16
N ALA A 60 16.69 -8.52 -46.54
CA ALA A 60 15.86 -9.27 -47.47
C ALA A 60 16.50 -9.35 -48.87
N GLY A 61 17.09 -8.25 -49.37
CA GLY A 61 17.88 -8.25 -50.59
C GLY A 61 19.12 -9.16 -50.50
N LEU A 62 19.85 -9.10 -49.38
CA LEU A 62 21.01 -9.95 -49.11
C LEU A 62 20.65 -11.45 -49.10
N PHE A 63 19.54 -11.84 -48.47
CA PHE A 63 19.09 -13.23 -48.42
C PHE A 63 18.51 -13.72 -49.75
N ALA A 64 17.89 -12.85 -50.55
CA ALA A 64 17.30 -13.21 -51.83
C ALA A 64 18.35 -13.30 -52.96
N HIS A 65 19.33 -12.40 -52.98
CA HIS A 65 20.23 -12.21 -54.12
C HIS A 65 21.72 -12.32 -53.75
N GLY A 66 22.06 -12.54 -52.48
CA GLY A 66 23.45 -12.75 -52.03
C GLY A 66 24.30 -11.48 -51.92
N ALA A 67 23.73 -10.31 -52.22
CA ALA A 67 24.39 -9.01 -52.13
C ALA A 67 23.44 -7.96 -51.54
N TRP A 68 24.01 -6.92 -50.91
CA TRP A 68 23.23 -5.80 -50.41
C TRP A 68 22.75 -4.93 -51.59
N PRO A 69 21.46 -4.57 -51.69
CA PRO A 69 20.94 -3.82 -52.84
C PRO A 69 21.56 -2.41 -52.96
N GLU A 70 22.03 -2.06 -54.15
CA GLU A 70 22.46 -0.70 -54.47
C GLU A 70 21.23 0.21 -54.63
N GLY A 71 21.10 1.23 -53.77
CA GLY A 71 19.95 2.16 -53.76
C GLY A 71 19.17 2.21 -52.44
N VAL A 72 19.36 1.24 -51.54
CA VAL A 72 18.72 1.23 -50.21
C VAL A 72 19.51 2.11 -49.25
N THR A 73 19.24 3.43 -49.29
CA THR A 73 19.89 4.41 -48.42
C THR A 73 19.02 4.80 -47.24
N LEU A 74 19.66 5.09 -46.11
CA LEU A 74 18.96 5.45 -44.86
C LEU A 74 18.12 6.74 -45.02
N ALA A 75 18.53 7.64 -45.93
CA ALA A 75 17.87 8.90 -46.23
C ALA A 75 16.55 8.75 -46.99
N GLU A 76 16.38 7.68 -47.77
CA GLU A 76 15.18 7.43 -48.59
C GLU A 76 14.11 6.60 -47.86
N THR A 77 14.47 6.01 -46.72
CA THR A 77 13.59 5.16 -45.91
C THR A 77 12.27 5.80 -45.49
N PRO A 78 12.18 7.10 -45.13
CA PRO A 78 10.90 7.73 -44.79
C PRO A 78 9.90 7.77 -45.95
N LEU A 79 10.39 7.94 -47.20
CA LEU A 79 9.57 7.89 -48.41
C LEU A 79 9.15 6.45 -48.73
N ALA A 80 10.06 5.50 -48.58
CA ALA A 80 9.77 4.08 -48.76
C ALA A 80 8.73 3.56 -47.75
N MET A 81 8.83 3.97 -46.48
CA MET A 81 7.86 3.62 -45.44
C MET A 81 6.46 4.15 -45.76
N ARG A 82 6.36 5.36 -46.32
CA ARG A 82 5.09 5.90 -46.82
C ARG A 82 4.52 5.06 -47.97
N GLY A 83 5.36 4.62 -48.90
CA GLY A 83 4.98 3.74 -50.01
C GLY A 83 4.47 2.37 -49.55
N LEU A 84 5.18 1.74 -48.60
CA LEU A 84 4.81 0.45 -48.01
C LEU A 84 3.49 0.49 -47.22
N VAL A 85 3.16 1.62 -46.59
CA VAL A 85 1.86 1.80 -45.93
C VAL A 85 0.71 1.85 -46.93
N THR A 86 0.95 2.45 -48.12
CA THR A 86 -0.08 2.56 -49.16
C THR A 86 -0.21 1.32 -50.04
N ALA A 87 0.89 0.58 -50.25
CA ALA A 87 0.95 -0.61 -51.08
C ALA A 87 1.88 -1.66 -50.43
N PRO A 88 1.39 -2.43 -49.45
CA PRO A 88 2.23 -3.30 -48.61
C PRO A 88 2.85 -4.49 -49.36
N HIS A 89 2.40 -4.77 -50.58
CA HIS A 89 2.90 -5.87 -51.41
C HIS A 89 3.85 -5.42 -52.53
N ASP A 90 4.06 -4.11 -52.70
CA ASP A 90 4.85 -3.53 -53.79
C ASP A 90 6.13 -2.87 -53.27
N LEU A 91 7.14 -3.71 -53.02
CA LEU A 91 8.48 -3.27 -52.60
C LEU A 91 9.18 -2.38 -53.65
N PRO A 92 9.11 -2.68 -54.95
CA PRO A 92 9.68 -1.82 -55.99
C PRO A 92 9.07 -0.41 -56.03
N ALA A 93 7.76 -0.27 -55.79
CA ALA A 93 7.13 1.04 -55.68
C ALA A 93 7.59 1.84 -54.44
N ALA A 94 8.00 1.16 -53.37
CA ALA A 94 8.54 1.79 -52.17
C ALA A 94 9.99 2.29 -52.35
N TRP A 95 10.78 1.63 -53.22
CA TRP A 95 12.19 1.98 -53.47
C TRP A 95 12.44 2.29 -54.95
N PRO A 96 11.94 3.43 -55.46
CA PRO A 96 11.96 3.74 -56.89
C PRO A 96 13.38 3.92 -57.48
N GLY A 97 14.38 4.17 -56.63
CA GLY A 97 15.79 4.29 -57.02
C GLY A 97 16.57 2.97 -57.03
N THR A 98 15.96 1.86 -56.60
CA THR A 98 16.61 0.54 -56.55
C THR A 98 16.11 -0.35 -57.70
N PRO A 99 17.00 -1.04 -58.43
CA PRO A 99 16.60 -1.99 -59.48
C PRO A 99 15.64 -3.07 -58.92
N ALA A 100 14.51 -3.30 -59.59
CA ALA A 100 13.46 -4.20 -59.11
C ALA A 100 13.90 -5.68 -59.02
N ASP A 101 14.93 -6.05 -59.78
CA ASP A 101 15.61 -7.35 -59.78
C ASP A 101 16.54 -7.56 -58.58
N ALA A 102 16.91 -6.50 -57.86
CA ALA A 102 17.71 -6.58 -56.64
C ALA A 102 16.86 -6.69 -55.36
N LEU A 103 15.54 -6.48 -55.45
CA LEU A 103 14.62 -6.45 -54.32
C LEU A 103 13.95 -7.81 -54.09
N SER A 104 13.89 -8.25 -52.83
CA SER A 104 13.23 -9.51 -52.47
C SER A 104 11.71 -9.46 -52.64
N GLY A 105 11.07 -10.63 -52.75
CA GLY A 105 9.61 -10.73 -52.63
C GLY A 105 9.09 -10.21 -51.27
N TYR A 106 7.90 -9.61 -51.27
CA TYR A 106 7.30 -8.94 -50.10
C TYR A 106 7.23 -9.82 -48.84
N GLY A 107 7.02 -11.14 -48.99
CA GLY A 107 6.94 -12.07 -47.86
C GLY A 107 8.25 -12.19 -47.07
N LEU A 108 9.40 -12.14 -47.73
CA LEU A 108 10.71 -12.22 -47.07
C LEU A 108 11.01 -10.94 -46.29
N PHE A 109 10.69 -9.78 -46.89
CA PHE A 109 10.80 -8.49 -46.23
C PHE A 109 9.95 -8.42 -44.96
N TRP A 110 8.65 -8.75 -45.04
CA TRP A 110 7.77 -8.71 -43.87
C TRP A 110 8.16 -9.74 -42.80
N GLY A 111 8.65 -10.91 -43.19
CA GLY A 111 9.17 -11.91 -42.26
C GLY A 111 10.38 -11.40 -41.45
N LEU A 112 11.34 -10.75 -42.12
CA LEU A 112 12.51 -10.16 -41.48
C LEU A 112 12.15 -8.95 -40.62
N PHE A 113 11.27 -8.07 -41.12
CA PHE A 113 10.79 -6.91 -40.36
C PHE A 113 10.09 -7.30 -39.05
N ILE A 114 9.18 -8.28 -39.10
CA ILE A 114 8.48 -8.78 -37.90
C ILE A 114 9.46 -9.51 -36.97
N GLY A 115 10.40 -10.28 -37.54
CA GLY A 115 11.44 -10.95 -36.78
C GLY A 115 12.33 -9.98 -36.00
N GLU A 116 12.83 -8.94 -36.66
CA GLU A 116 13.65 -7.89 -36.03
C GLU A 116 12.86 -7.11 -34.96
N LEU A 117 11.59 -6.78 -35.24
CA LEU A 117 10.72 -6.12 -34.27
C LEU A 117 10.52 -6.99 -33.01
N MET A 118 10.28 -8.29 -33.18
CA MET A 118 10.11 -9.22 -32.06
C MET A 118 11.39 -9.32 -31.22
N VAL A 119 12.55 -9.41 -31.86
CA VAL A 119 13.85 -9.43 -31.16
C VAL A 119 14.07 -8.14 -30.37
N LEU A 120 13.77 -6.96 -30.95
CA LEU A 120 13.88 -5.68 -30.25
C LEU A 120 12.94 -5.58 -29.05
N VAL A 121 11.70 -6.04 -29.18
CA VAL A 121 10.72 -6.04 -28.07
C VAL A 121 11.19 -6.96 -26.94
N VAL A 122 11.65 -8.17 -27.26
CA VAL A 122 12.19 -9.11 -26.27
C VAL A 122 13.43 -8.53 -25.58
N LEU A 123 14.35 -7.93 -26.35
CA LEU A 123 15.54 -7.26 -25.81
C LEU A 123 15.17 -6.09 -24.90
N ALA A 124 14.20 -5.27 -25.27
CA ALA A 124 13.72 -4.14 -24.47
C ALA A 124 13.13 -4.61 -23.13
N ILE A 125 12.29 -5.66 -23.15
CA ILE A 125 11.74 -6.27 -21.93
C ILE A 125 12.86 -6.84 -21.06
N PHE A 126 13.83 -7.54 -21.66
CA PHE A 126 14.96 -8.11 -20.95
C PHE A 126 15.83 -7.02 -20.30
N VAL A 127 16.20 -5.97 -21.03
CA VAL A 127 16.97 -4.84 -20.51
C VAL A 127 16.21 -4.13 -19.40
N LEU A 128 14.91 -3.91 -19.54
CA LEU A 128 14.08 -3.33 -18.48
C LEU A 128 14.06 -4.23 -17.22
N GLY A 129 13.97 -5.55 -17.39
CA GLY A 129 14.05 -6.54 -16.31
C GLY A 129 15.43 -6.63 -15.64
N VAL A 130 16.51 -6.36 -16.37
CA VAL A 130 17.88 -6.31 -15.84
C VAL A 130 18.14 -4.98 -15.14
N VAL A 131 17.70 -3.86 -15.71
CA VAL A 131 17.88 -2.51 -15.12
C VAL A 131 17.08 -2.36 -13.83
N THR A 132 15.85 -2.87 -13.78
CA THR A 132 15.04 -2.87 -12.55
C THR A 132 15.71 -3.68 -11.43
N ARG A 133 16.21 -4.88 -11.73
CA ARG A 133 17.00 -5.70 -10.80
C ARG A 133 18.32 -5.03 -10.40
N TRP A 134 19.04 -4.43 -11.33
CA TRP A 134 20.31 -3.76 -11.06
C TRP A 134 20.14 -2.48 -10.24
N ARG A 135 19.06 -1.71 -10.46
CA ARG A 135 18.72 -0.55 -9.63
C ARG A 135 18.32 -0.96 -8.21
N ALA A 136 17.62 -2.07 -8.05
CA ALA A 136 17.31 -2.63 -6.73
C ALA A 136 18.58 -3.07 -5.98
N VAL A 137 19.53 -3.70 -6.66
CA VAL A 137 20.83 -4.10 -6.08
C VAL A 137 21.71 -2.88 -5.76
N ARG A 138 21.76 -1.86 -6.64
CA ARG A 138 22.52 -0.63 -6.38
C ARG A 138 21.94 0.22 -5.25
N ALA A 139 20.62 0.21 -5.07
CA ALA A 139 19.98 0.88 -3.93
C ALA A 139 20.40 0.21 -2.61
N ARG A 140 20.46 -1.13 -2.58
CA ARG A 140 20.98 -1.91 -1.44
C ARG A 140 22.46 -1.64 -1.17
N GLN A 141 23.32 -1.68 -2.20
CA GLN A 141 24.76 -1.40 -2.05
C GLN A 141 25.06 0.05 -1.63
N ARG A 142 24.24 1.02 -2.01
CA ARG A 142 24.38 2.41 -1.53
C ARG A 142 23.97 2.51 -0.07
N ALA A 143 22.91 1.84 0.35
CA ALA A 143 22.53 1.77 1.76
C ALA A 143 23.62 1.10 2.61
N GLU A 144 24.22 0.01 2.11
CA GLU A 144 25.33 -0.69 2.77
C GLU A 144 26.61 0.16 2.82
N ARG A 145 26.95 0.92 1.76
CA ARG A 145 28.09 1.84 1.78
C ARG A 145 27.87 3.04 2.71
N HIS A 146 26.64 3.54 2.81
CA HIS A 146 26.28 4.59 3.77
C HIS A 146 26.29 4.06 5.21
N ALA A 147 25.94 2.79 5.44
CA ALA A 147 26.05 2.13 6.73
C ALA A 147 27.52 1.88 7.12
N ALA A 148 28.35 1.40 6.19
CA ALA A 148 29.78 1.17 6.43
C ALA A 148 30.55 2.48 6.70
N LEU A 149 30.19 3.58 6.03
CA LEU A 149 30.75 4.92 6.31
C LEU A 149 30.28 5.49 7.66
N TYR A 150 29.16 5.01 8.20
CA TYR A 150 28.68 5.34 9.54
C TYR A 150 29.37 4.49 10.61
N GLU A 151 29.62 3.20 10.35
CA GLU A 151 30.37 2.29 11.24
C GLU A 151 31.87 2.65 11.34
N ASP A 152 32.52 3.04 10.23
CA ASP A 152 33.91 3.53 10.24
C ASP A 152 34.04 4.88 10.97
N GLY A 153 32.94 5.66 11.05
CA GLY A 153 32.89 6.93 11.77
C GLY A 153 32.76 6.78 13.29
N GLU A 154 32.14 5.70 13.78
CA GLU A 154 32.01 5.40 15.21
C GLU A 154 33.18 4.56 15.76
N THR A 155 33.78 3.69 14.95
CA THR A 155 34.94 2.88 15.40
C THR A 155 36.26 3.66 15.47
N GLY A 156 36.34 4.85 14.86
CA GLY A 156 37.52 5.72 14.89
C GLY A 156 37.69 6.59 16.14
N LYS A 157 36.76 6.56 17.11
CA LYS A 157 36.80 7.44 18.30
C LYS A 157 37.10 6.76 19.63
N ASP A 158 37.14 5.44 19.68
CA ASP A 158 37.39 4.70 20.92
C ASP A 158 38.46 3.64 20.71
N THR A 159 39.73 4.06 20.59
CA THR A 159 40.92 3.26 20.96
C THR A 159 42.16 4.14 20.85
N GLY A 160 42.29 5.05 21.81
CA GLY A 160 43.60 5.62 22.12
C GLY A 160 44.43 4.61 22.92
N ARG A 161 45.66 4.39 22.45
CA ARG A 161 46.87 4.15 23.27
C ARG A 161 47.20 2.70 23.63
N GLU A 162 48.12 2.10 22.88
CA GLU A 162 49.35 1.51 23.41
C GLU A 162 50.37 1.19 22.29
N THR A 163 51.61 1.04 22.72
CA THR A 163 52.91 1.21 22.04
C THR A 163 53.44 -0.01 21.27
N GLY A 164 54.37 0.24 20.33
CA GLY A 164 55.42 -0.70 19.87
C GLY A 164 55.29 -1.10 18.38
N SER A 165 56.01 -0.48 17.45
CA SER A 165 57.42 -0.69 17.06
C SER A 165 57.67 -1.91 16.15
N GLU A 166 58.41 -1.63 15.07
CA GLU A 166 59.21 -2.51 14.19
C GLU A 166 58.62 -3.08 12.88
N THR A 167 58.91 -2.35 11.81
CA THR A 167 59.75 -2.73 10.64
C THR A 167 59.77 -4.18 10.14
N GLY A 168 59.60 -4.35 8.82
CA GLY A 168 60.12 -5.52 8.10
C GLY A 168 59.63 -5.61 6.66
N ARG A 169 60.54 -5.50 5.71
CA ARG A 169 60.32 -5.34 4.27
C ARG A 169 60.45 -6.69 3.53
N ASP A 170 59.92 -6.72 2.30
CA ASP A 170 60.42 -7.42 1.11
C ASP A 170 59.89 -8.81 0.69
N THR A 171 59.16 -8.74 -0.45
CA THR A 171 59.33 -9.49 -1.72
C THR A 171 59.17 -11.01 -1.77
N SER A 172 58.21 -11.48 -2.58
CA SER A 172 58.43 -12.17 -3.88
C SER A 172 57.14 -12.89 -4.34
N GLY A 173 56.75 -12.69 -5.60
CA GLY A 173 55.82 -13.60 -6.30
C GLY A 173 56.59 -14.49 -7.28
N PRO A 174 55.96 -15.13 -8.27
CA PRO A 174 54.60 -15.68 -8.33
C PRO A 174 54.64 -17.19 -8.61
N THR A 175 53.61 -17.96 -8.25
CA THR A 175 53.42 -19.31 -8.82
C THR A 175 51.96 -19.65 -8.99
N GLU A 176 51.63 -19.86 -10.26
CA GLU A 176 50.41 -20.38 -10.84
C GLU A 176 50.24 -21.87 -10.46
N ALA A 177 49.16 -22.21 -9.76
CA ALA A 177 48.73 -23.60 -9.59
C ALA A 177 47.22 -23.70 -9.30
N ALA A 178 46.49 -24.11 -10.35
CA ALA A 178 45.32 -24.97 -10.36
C ALA A 178 44.36 -24.94 -9.14
N VAL A 179 43.21 -24.30 -9.34
CA VAL A 179 42.02 -24.41 -8.50
C VAL A 179 41.39 -25.79 -8.69
N ALA A 180 41.65 -26.71 -7.77
CA ALA A 180 40.90 -27.95 -7.63
C ALA A 180 39.58 -27.68 -6.88
N ALA A 181 38.46 -27.97 -7.55
CA ALA A 181 37.12 -27.90 -7.01
C ALA A 181 36.97 -28.82 -5.77
N ARG A 182 36.51 -28.26 -4.66
CA ARG A 182 36.05 -29.04 -3.49
C ARG A 182 34.68 -29.65 -3.80
N PRO A 183 34.47 -30.97 -3.62
CA PRO A 183 33.16 -31.58 -3.80
C PRO A 183 32.24 -31.27 -2.60
N VAL A 184 31.00 -30.95 -2.93
CA VAL A 184 29.85 -30.81 -2.02
C VAL A 184 29.55 -32.18 -1.38
N PRO A 185 29.32 -32.29 -0.06
CA PRO A 185 28.93 -33.56 0.54
C PRO A 185 27.48 -33.89 0.17
N ALA A 186 27.27 -35.09 -0.37
CA ALA A 186 25.95 -35.65 -0.66
C ALA A 186 25.17 -35.98 0.64
N PRO A 187 23.82 -35.88 0.63
CA PRO A 187 22.99 -36.21 1.79
C PRO A 187 22.98 -37.72 2.06
N ARG A 188 23.09 -38.11 3.33
CA ARG A 188 22.94 -39.51 3.79
C ARG A 188 21.48 -39.98 3.63
N PRO A 189 21.24 -41.26 3.30
CA PRO A 189 19.91 -41.86 3.35
C PRO A 189 19.44 -41.98 4.81
N LEU A 190 18.18 -41.60 5.06
CA LEU A 190 17.46 -41.85 6.30
C LEU A 190 17.03 -43.32 6.36
N ASP A 191 17.26 -43.98 7.50
CA ASP A 191 16.74 -45.31 7.80
C ASP A 191 15.19 -45.32 7.84
N PRO A 192 14.54 -46.42 7.44
CA PRO A 192 13.09 -46.50 7.35
C PRO A 192 12.43 -46.64 8.72
N GLU A 193 11.46 -45.77 8.98
CA GLU A 193 10.57 -45.76 10.14
C GLU A 193 9.70 -47.03 10.18
N PRO A 194 9.50 -47.69 11.34
CA PRO A 194 8.69 -48.90 11.42
C PRO A 194 7.19 -48.59 11.35
N THR A 195 6.49 -49.32 10.48
CA THR A 195 5.04 -49.33 10.32
C THR A 195 4.28 -49.69 11.61
N PRO A 196 3.15 -49.03 11.94
CA PRO A 196 2.30 -49.44 13.05
C PRO A 196 1.32 -50.54 12.62
N HIS A 197 1.30 -51.65 13.38
CA HIS A 197 0.25 -52.67 13.30
C HIS A 197 -0.97 -52.28 14.16
N PRO A 198 -2.17 -52.77 13.79
CA PRO A 198 -3.43 -52.35 14.40
C PRO A 198 -3.76 -53.20 15.64
N GLY A 199 -4.36 -52.57 16.65
CA GLY A 199 -5.11 -53.30 17.67
C GLY A 199 -5.15 -52.63 19.04
N SER A 200 -6.33 -52.10 19.38
CA SER A 200 -7.09 -52.43 20.60
C SER A 200 -7.75 -51.18 21.19
N ALA A 201 -9.07 -51.14 21.07
CA ALA A 201 -9.94 -50.16 21.70
C ALA A 201 -10.00 -50.35 23.23
N PRO A 202 -10.35 -49.29 23.99
CA PRO A 202 -11.00 -49.46 25.27
C PRO A 202 -12.42 -48.84 25.24
N GLU A 203 -13.42 -49.70 25.47
CA GLU A 203 -14.76 -49.32 25.94
C GLU A 203 -14.78 -49.24 27.49
N PRO A 204 -15.84 -48.70 28.12
CA PRO A 204 -15.75 -47.74 29.23
C PRO A 204 -16.20 -48.35 30.57
N THR A 205 -16.55 -47.49 31.56
CA THR A 205 -17.45 -47.69 32.76
C THR A 205 -16.73 -47.44 34.10
N PRO A 206 -17.38 -46.93 35.19
CA PRO A 206 -18.32 -45.82 35.32
C PRO A 206 -18.07 -44.86 36.53
N ALA A 207 -18.78 -43.72 36.49
CA ALA A 207 -19.48 -42.96 37.55
C ALA A 207 -19.00 -42.94 39.02
N LEU A 208 -18.95 -41.73 39.59
CA LEU A 208 -19.76 -41.37 40.77
C LEU A 208 -19.99 -39.85 40.84
N LEU A 209 -21.26 -39.46 40.71
CA LEU A 209 -21.82 -38.16 41.04
C LEU A 209 -22.00 -38.05 42.55
N SER A 210 -21.68 -36.88 43.14
CA SER A 210 -22.30 -36.47 44.39
C SER A 210 -22.54 -34.96 44.40
N ALA A 211 -23.80 -34.61 44.57
CA ALA A 211 -24.36 -33.27 44.64
C ALA A 211 -24.12 -32.61 46.01
N ALA A 212 -24.07 -31.28 46.04
CA ALA A 212 -24.52 -30.49 47.19
C ALA A 212 -24.78 -29.01 46.81
N ALA A 213 -26.01 -28.58 47.01
CA ALA A 213 -26.45 -27.22 47.37
C ALA A 213 -27.56 -27.42 48.44
N PRO A 214 -28.04 -26.41 49.20
CA PRO A 214 -27.75 -24.97 49.17
C PRO A 214 -27.47 -24.35 50.57
N ALA A 215 -27.03 -23.08 50.61
CA ALA A 215 -27.20 -22.22 51.79
C ALA A 215 -27.48 -20.78 51.34
N THR A 216 -28.65 -20.31 51.71
CA THR A 216 -29.17 -18.93 51.63
C THR A 216 -28.62 -18.09 52.77
N ASP A 217 -28.26 -16.83 52.51
CA ASP A 217 -28.21 -15.76 53.52
C ASP A 217 -28.38 -14.37 52.86
N PRO A 218 -28.80 -13.33 53.62
CA PRO A 218 -29.83 -12.38 53.17
C PRO A 218 -29.34 -10.99 52.72
N VAL A 219 -30.24 -10.30 52.01
CA VAL A 219 -30.21 -8.89 51.62
C VAL A 219 -30.33 -7.95 52.83
N PRO A 220 -29.59 -6.82 52.88
CA PRO A 220 -29.98 -5.66 53.69
C PRO A 220 -30.55 -4.50 52.83
N VAL A 221 -31.68 -3.97 53.30
CA VAL A 221 -32.42 -2.78 52.84
C VAL A 221 -31.77 -1.50 53.41
N PRO A 222 -31.83 -0.33 52.74
CA PRO A 222 -31.18 0.91 53.19
C PRO A 222 -32.03 1.72 54.19
N GLY A 223 -31.35 2.47 55.07
CA GLY A 223 -31.94 3.43 56.02
C GLY A 223 -31.08 4.70 56.17
N PRO A 224 -31.64 5.81 56.69
CA PRO A 224 -31.57 7.12 56.03
C PRO A 224 -30.53 8.11 56.58
N ALA A 225 -30.42 9.22 55.85
CA ALA A 225 -29.53 10.37 55.97
C ALA A 225 -29.46 11.07 57.34
N PRO A 226 -28.45 11.95 57.51
CA PRO A 226 -28.63 13.22 58.19
C PRO A 226 -28.26 14.44 57.33
N GLU A 227 -28.87 15.55 57.73
CA GLU A 227 -29.07 16.81 57.04
C GLU A 227 -28.02 17.88 57.41
N ALA A 228 -27.69 18.71 56.41
CA ALA A 228 -27.23 20.12 56.40
C ALA A 228 -26.07 20.61 57.30
N ALA A 229 -25.06 21.18 56.63
CA ALA A 229 -24.38 22.41 57.07
C ALA A 229 -23.96 23.27 55.86
N THR A 230 -24.19 24.58 55.98
CA THR A 230 -24.22 25.58 54.90
C THR A 230 -22.95 26.45 54.88
N ALA A 231 -22.40 26.69 53.67
CA ALA A 231 -21.58 27.86 53.21
C ALA A 231 -20.21 28.16 53.90
N PRO A 232 -19.22 28.86 53.25
CA PRO A 232 -19.39 29.86 52.18
C PRO A 232 -18.41 29.81 50.99
N ALA A 233 -18.79 30.58 49.96
CA ALA A 233 -18.01 30.93 48.78
C ALA A 233 -16.75 31.75 49.11
N ALA A 234 -15.61 31.41 48.49
CA ALA A 234 -14.51 32.35 48.27
C ALA A 234 -13.50 31.87 47.20
N ARG A 235 -13.35 32.72 46.18
CA ARG A 235 -12.09 33.12 45.51
C ARG A 235 -11.46 32.19 44.45
N THR A 236 -11.75 32.54 43.20
CA THR A 236 -10.86 32.46 42.04
C THR A 236 -9.45 32.98 42.34
N PRO A 237 -8.38 32.23 42.02
CA PRO A 237 -7.07 32.82 41.77
C PRO A 237 -6.92 33.14 40.28
N ALA A 238 -6.66 34.41 39.99
CA ALA A 238 -6.25 34.89 38.68
C ALA A 238 -4.86 34.34 38.32
N ALA A 239 -4.65 34.21 37.00
CA ALA A 239 -3.45 33.70 36.35
C ALA A 239 -2.15 34.44 36.74
N PRO A 240 -1.00 33.76 36.72
CA PRO A 240 0.29 34.41 36.58
C PRO A 240 0.61 34.65 35.10
N GLU A 241 0.96 35.89 34.74
CA GLU A 241 1.52 36.22 33.42
C GLU A 241 2.92 35.59 33.25
N PRO A 242 3.23 34.96 32.09
CA PRO A 242 4.58 34.51 31.79
C PRO A 242 5.40 35.63 31.14
N GLY A 243 6.59 35.89 31.70
CA GLY A 243 7.63 36.71 31.09
C GLY A 243 8.22 36.08 29.81
N PRO A 244 8.94 36.86 28.99
CA PRO A 244 9.18 36.54 27.59
C PRO A 244 10.35 35.57 27.40
N GLY A 245 10.13 34.53 26.58
CA GLY A 245 11.21 33.86 25.85
C GLY A 245 11.32 32.35 26.02
N ALA A 246 10.52 31.61 25.25
CA ALA A 246 10.89 30.37 24.53
C ALA A 246 9.62 29.81 23.86
N GLY A 247 9.67 29.49 22.57
CA GLY A 247 8.50 29.17 21.75
C GLY A 247 7.69 27.96 22.25
N PRO A 248 6.34 27.95 22.13
CA PRO A 248 5.52 26.92 22.73
C PRO A 248 5.49 25.66 21.85
N LEU A 249 6.15 24.60 22.32
CA LEU A 249 5.59 23.25 22.20
C LEU A 249 4.42 23.22 23.20
N ALA A 250 3.19 23.26 22.69
CA ALA A 250 1.98 23.28 23.51
C ALA A 250 1.96 22.09 24.49
N GLU A 251 1.65 22.37 25.75
CA GLU A 251 1.37 21.37 26.78
C GLU A 251 0.19 20.51 26.30
N THR A 252 0.48 19.26 25.97
CA THR A 252 -0.48 18.29 25.44
C THR A 252 -1.30 17.68 26.57
N THR A 253 -2.62 17.81 26.52
CA THR A 253 -3.53 16.99 27.34
C THR A 253 -3.35 15.51 26.97
N PRO A 254 -3.14 14.60 27.94
CA PRO A 254 -3.14 13.16 27.68
C PRO A 254 -4.47 12.75 27.03
N GLY A 255 -4.41 12.20 25.81
CA GLY A 255 -5.59 11.67 25.10
C GLY A 255 -6.21 12.58 24.02
N ALA A 256 -5.66 13.76 23.72
CA ALA A 256 -6.13 14.56 22.61
C ALA A 256 -5.73 13.95 21.24
N PRO A 257 -6.64 13.88 20.25
CA PRO A 257 -6.29 13.46 18.90
C PRO A 257 -5.29 14.43 18.28
N LEU A 258 -4.24 13.90 17.65
CA LEU A 258 -3.13 14.69 17.12
C LEU A 258 -2.79 14.28 15.69
N VAL A 259 -2.57 15.28 14.82
CA VAL A 259 -2.06 15.08 13.47
C VAL A 259 -0.64 15.63 13.38
N VAL A 260 0.33 14.78 13.06
CA VAL A 260 1.74 15.16 12.91
C VAL A 260 2.19 14.98 11.47
N HIS A 261 2.79 16.02 10.90
CA HIS A 261 3.40 15.96 9.57
C HIS A 261 4.92 16.02 9.67
N GLY A 262 5.62 15.21 8.90
CA GLY A 262 7.07 15.31 8.77
C GLY A 262 7.73 14.06 8.21
N PRO A 263 9.04 14.08 7.95
CA PRO A 263 9.81 12.90 7.58
C PRO A 263 9.89 11.88 8.73
N PRO A 264 10.28 10.62 8.45
CA PRO A 264 10.38 9.56 9.47
C PRO A 264 11.16 9.95 10.72
N ALA A 265 12.26 10.71 10.57
CA ALA A 265 13.09 11.18 11.69
C ALA A 265 12.32 12.05 12.71
N ILE A 266 11.29 12.78 12.28
CA ILE A 266 10.44 13.59 13.16
C ILE A 266 9.29 12.76 13.75
N ARG A 267 8.73 11.85 12.96
CA ARG A 267 7.56 11.05 13.36
C ARG A 267 7.93 9.93 14.34
N ARG A 268 9.01 9.19 14.08
CA ARG A 268 9.38 7.98 14.82
C ARG A 268 9.50 8.18 16.34
N PRO A 269 10.17 9.22 16.87
CA PRO A 269 10.21 9.43 18.32
C PRO A 269 8.81 9.62 18.94
N THR A 270 7.91 10.31 18.22
CA THR A 270 6.53 10.51 18.65
C THR A 270 5.75 9.19 18.67
N VAL A 271 5.95 8.33 17.66
CA VAL A 271 5.36 6.98 17.57
C VAL A 271 5.79 6.12 18.75
N VAL A 272 7.11 5.99 18.96
CA VAL A 272 7.67 5.15 20.04
C VAL A 272 7.16 5.62 21.39
N ARG A 273 7.21 6.93 21.65
CA ARG A 273 6.69 7.51 22.89
C ARG A 273 5.21 7.19 23.10
N ALA A 274 4.37 7.41 22.10
CA ALA A 274 2.93 7.16 22.20
C ALA A 274 2.59 5.68 22.47
N ILE A 275 3.39 4.74 21.94
CA ILE A 275 3.21 3.30 22.20
C ILE A 275 3.58 2.95 23.65
N LEU A 276 4.71 3.49 24.14
CA LEU A 276 5.21 3.20 25.48
C LEU A 276 4.34 3.84 26.57
N GLU A 277 3.75 5.01 26.29
CA GLU A 277 2.87 5.74 27.19
C GLU A 277 1.39 5.31 27.11
N ALA A 278 1.03 4.35 26.24
CA ALA A 278 -0.35 3.90 26.12
C ALA A 278 -0.80 3.12 27.37
N ASP A 279 -1.77 3.67 28.12
CA ASP A 279 -2.28 3.06 29.36
C ASP A 279 -3.02 1.74 29.15
N GLY A 280 -3.67 1.60 27.99
CA GLY A 280 -4.54 0.48 27.66
C GLY A 280 -4.08 -0.31 26.44
N PRO A 281 -5.01 -1.00 25.75
CA PRO A 281 -4.70 -1.67 24.51
C PRO A 281 -4.30 -0.68 23.41
N ALA A 282 -3.60 -1.15 22.39
CA ALA A 282 -3.17 -0.27 21.30
C ALA A 282 -3.25 -0.92 19.91
N LEU A 283 -3.55 -0.09 18.92
CA LEU A 283 -3.42 -0.43 17.49
C LEU A 283 -2.33 0.45 16.89
N VAL A 284 -1.29 -0.18 16.34
CA VAL A 284 -0.18 0.50 15.69
C VAL A 284 -0.19 0.17 14.21
N VAL A 285 -0.31 1.17 13.35
CA VAL A 285 -0.01 1.05 11.92
C VAL A 285 1.35 1.70 11.70
N THR A 286 2.28 1.03 11.02
CA THR A 286 3.59 1.62 10.72
C THR A 286 4.25 1.02 9.48
N SER A 287 5.07 1.84 8.81
CA SER A 287 5.99 1.41 7.75
C SER A 287 7.35 0.96 8.27
N ASP A 288 7.63 1.18 9.56
CA ASP A 288 8.95 1.00 10.16
C ASP A 288 8.96 -0.23 11.08
N PRO A 289 9.55 -1.37 10.65
CA PRO A 289 9.61 -2.57 11.48
C PRO A 289 10.46 -2.39 12.74
N THR A 290 11.32 -1.36 12.81
CA THR A 290 12.12 -1.08 14.01
C THR A 290 11.26 -0.56 15.16
N VAL A 291 10.12 0.09 14.87
CA VAL A 291 9.15 0.50 15.90
C VAL A 291 8.65 -0.72 16.67
N TRP A 292 8.27 -1.78 15.97
CA TRP A 292 7.88 -3.04 16.61
C TRP A 292 9.03 -3.66 17.41
N ALA A 293 10.23 -3.73 16.82
CA ALA A 293 11.38 -4.35 17.46
C ALA A 293 11.75 -3.69 18.81
N GLU A 294 11.66 -2.37 18.87
CA GLU A 294 11.98 -1.55 20.04
C GLU A 294 10.89 -1.60 21.11
N THR A 295 9.61 -1.61 20.71
CA THR A 295 8.48 -1.46 21.65
C THR A 295 7.80 -2.78 22.06
N LYS A 296 8.05 -3.89 21.35
CA LYS A 296 7.46 -5.21 21.69
C LYS A 296 7.82 -5.69 23.10
N GLY A 297 9.07 -5.49 23.53
CA GLY A 297 9.57 -5.98 24.82
C GLY A 297 8.86 -5.31 26.01
N PRO A 298 8.84 -3.97 26.09
CA PRO A 298 8.06 -3.24 27.07
C PRO A 298 6.56 -3.59 27.04
N ARG A 299 5.93 -3.64 25.86
CA ARG A 299 4.49 -3.93 25.73
C ARG A 299 4.11 -5.37 26.10
N ALA A 300 4.98 -6.34 25.88
CA ALA A 300 4.74 -7.73 26.27
C ALA A 300 4.60 -7.93 27.79
N LYS A 301 5.01 -6.93 28.60
CA LYS A 301 4.79 -6.94 30.05
C LYS A 301 3.37 -6.55 30.46
N LEU A 302 2.62 -5.91 29.56
CA LEU A 302 1.29 -5.35 29.83
C LEU A 302 0.17 -6.23 29.25
N GLY A 303 0.43 -6.91 28.13
CA GLY A 303 -0.56 -7.75 27.46
C GLY A 303 0.01 -8.43 26.22
N PRO A 304 -0.81 -9.19 25.48
CA PRO A 304 -0.38 -9.90 24.27
C PRO A 304 0.12 -8.92 23.20
N VAL A 305 1.22 -9.29 22.53
CA VAL A 305 1.80 -8.53 21.41
C VAL A 305 1.54 -9.28 20.12
N LEU A 306 0.61 -8.77 19.32
CA LEU A 306 0.24 -9.33 18.03
C LEU A 306 0.89 -8.55 16.89
N VAL A 307 1.28 -9.24 15.83
CA VAL A 307 1.86 -8.63 14.63
C VAL A 307 1.18 -9.18 13.40
N TYR A 308 0.45 -8.33 12.68
CA TYR A 308 -0.02 -8.60 11.33
C TYR A 308 0.94 -7.95 10.35
N ASP A 309 1.79 -8.78 9.74
CA ASP A 309 2.79 -8.36 8.78
C ASP A 309 2.81 -9.37 7.61
N PRO A 310 1.84 -9.23 6.69
CA PRO A 310 1.74 -10.09 5.51
C PRO A 310 2.89 -9.87 4.53
N GLY A 311 3.75 -8.86 4.70
CA GLY A 311 4.90 -8.58 3.85
C GLY A 311 6.24 -9.12 4.39
N HIS A 312 6.23 -9.71 5.58
CA HIS A 312 7.41 -10.25 6.26
C HIS A 312 8.53 -9.21 6.52
N LEU A 313 8.15 -8.00 6.91
CA LEU A 313 9.05 -6.89 7.23
C LEU A 313 9.68 -6.96 8.63
N CYS A 314 8.97 -7.52 9.62
CA CYS A 314 9.46 -7.72 10.98
C CYS A 314 10.25 -9.02 11.11
N ASP A 315 11.30 -9.04 11.93
CA ASP A 315 12.05 -10.26 12.23
C ASP A 315 11.33 -11.12 13.31
N THR A 316 10.28 -11.82 12.91
CA THR A 316 9.53 -12.76 13.76
C THR A 316 8.88 -13.88 12.96
N PRO A 317 8.89 -15.13 13.46
CA PRO A 317 8.07 -16.21 12.91
C PRO A 317 6.62 -16.17 13.43
N ALA A 318 6.37 -15.51 14.56
CA ALA A 318 5.05 -15.40 15.18
C ALA A 318 4.27 -14.24 14.55
N ARG A 319 3.58 -14.53 13.44
CA ARG A 319 2.72 -13.58 12.71
C ARG A 319 1.27 -13.98 12.86
N LEU A 320 0.43 -13.00 13.16
CA LEU A 320 -1.01 -13.16 13.16
C LEU A 320 -1.48 -13.39 11.73
N HIS A 321 -2.34 -14.38 11.54
CA HIS A 321 -3.10 -14.55 10.29
C HIS A 321 -4.53 -14.08 10.52
N TRP A 322 -5.16 -13.47 9.51
CA TRP A 322 -6.50 -12.94 9.61
C TRP A 322 -7.23 -13.01 8.28
N SER A 323 -8.42 -13.63 8.26
CA SER A 323 -9.26 -13.68 7.05
C SER A 323 -10.10 -12.40 6.92
N PRO A 324 -10.10 -11.73 5.77
CA PRO A 324 -11.01 -10.61 5.52
C PRO A 324 -12.50 -10.98 5.52
N THR A 325 -12.85 -12.27 5.40
CA THR A 325 -14.25 -12.73 5.52
C THR A 325 -14.74 -12.83 6.97
N THR A 326 -13.85 -12.74 7.96
CA THR A 326 -14.21 -12.86 9.38
C THR A 326 -15.28 -11.83 9.76
N GLY A 327 -16.42 -12.32 10.28
CA GLY A 327 -17.56 -11.51 10.72
C GLY A 327 -18.44 -10.99 9.58
N CYS A 328 -18.15 -11.30 8.32
CA CYS A 328 -18.95 -10.84 7.18
C CYS A 328 -20.26 -11.63 7.01
N GLU A 329 -20.58 -12.57 7.90
CA GLU A 329 -21.92 -13.12 8.05
C GLU A 329 -22.92 -12.02 8.40
N ASP A 330 -22.46 -10.95 9.06
CA ASP A 330 -23.19 -9.71 9.21
C ASP A 330 -23.02 -8.81 7.98
N ALA A 331 -24.12 -8.36 7.39
CA ALA A 331 -24.12 -7.61 6.14
C ALA A 331 -23.48 -6.21 6.28
N ASP A 332 -23.64 -5.57 7.44
CA ASP A 332 -23.05 -4.26 7.73
C ASP A 332 -21.54 -4.36 7.93
N THR A 333 -21.09 -5.44 8.58
CA THR A 333 -19.67 -5.80 8.66
C THR A 333 -19.09 -6.08 7.27
N ALA A 334 -19.81 -6.81 6.41
CA ALA A 334 -19.39 -7.05 5.03
C ALA A 334 -19.28 -5.75 4.21
N ALA A 335 -20.20 -4.79 4.40
CA ALA A 335 -20.17 -3.48 3.74
C ALA A 335 -18.97 -2.64 4.20
N SER A 336 -18.76 -2.54 5.52
CA SER A 336 -17.64 -1.82 6.11
C SER A 336 -16.30 -2.45 5.69
N ARG A 337 -16.24 -3.79 5.63
CA ARG A 337 -15.09 -4.56 5.15
C ARG A 337 -14.79 -4.28 3.68
N SER A 338 -15.80 -4.26 2.80
CA SER A 338 -15.61 -3.96 1.38
C SER A 338 -15.09 -2.54 1.16
N ALA A 339 -15.63 -1.57 1.90
CA ALA A 339 -15.17 -0.18 1.83
C ALA A 339 -13.68 -0.08 2.23
N ALA A 340 -13.28 -0.75 3.32
CA ALA A 340 -11.90 -0.73 3.79
C ALA A 340 -10.92 -1.46 2.85
N LEU A 341 -11.31 -2.60 2.27
CA LEU A 341 -10.49 -3.33 1.29
C LEU A 341 -10.28 -2.53 0.00
N LEU A 342 -11.29 -1.78 -0.45
CA LEU A 342 -11.19 -1.00 -1.70
C LEU A 342 -10.58 0.38 -1.50
N ALA A 343 -10.52 0.91 -0.27
CA ALA A 343 -10.03 2.26 0.01
C ALA A 343 -8.66 2.60 -0.61
N PRO A 344 -7.65 1.70 -0.61
CA PRO A 344 -6.36 1.96 -1.27
C PRO A 344 -6.42 2.23 -2.77
N VAL A 345 -7.38 1.63 -3.48
CA VAL A 345 -7.51 1.68 -4.94
C VAL A 345 -8.73 2.48 -5.40
N ARG A 346 -9.52 3.03 -4.46
CA ARG A 346 -10.76 3.74 -4.75
C ARG A 346 -10.46 5.01 -5.55
N PRO A 347 -11.03 5.18 -6.76
CA PRO A 347 -10.93 6.42 -7.51
C PRO A 347 -11.50 7.60 -6.71
N GLN A 348 -10.82 8.75 -6.79
CA GLN A 348 -11.23 9.97 -6.08
C GLN A 348 -12.08 10.91 -6.96
N ALA A 349 -12.04 10.73 -8.28
CA ALA A 349 -12.78 11.57 -9.19
C ALA A 349 -14.29 11.26 -9.11
N ARG A 350 -15.12 12.31 -9.01
CA ARG A 350 -16.57 12.16 -8.89
C ARG A 350 -17.21 11.40 -10.06
N MET A 351 -16.62 11.50 -11.25
CA MET A 351 -17.09 10.77 -12.45
C MET A 351 -16.99 9.24 -12.29
N ASP A 352 -16.06 8.76 -11.45
CA ASP A 352 -15.84 7.33 -11.22
C ASP A 352 -16.60 6.78 -10.00
N ALA A 353 -17.38 7.62 -9.32
CA ALA A 353 -18.09 7.26 -8.09
C ALA A 353 -19.02 6.05 -8.29
N ALA A 354 -19.79 6.03 -9.38
CA ALA A 354 -20.71 4.93 -9.68
C ALA A 354 -19.96 3.59 -9.88
N THR A 355 -18.76 3.62 -10.47
CA THR A 355 -17.92 2.44 -10.63
C THR A 355 -17.39 1.96 -9.29
N ALA A 356 -16.92 2.87 -8.43
CA ALA A 356 -16.48 2.55 -7.08
C ALA A 356 -17.62 1.95 -6.23
N ASP A 357 -18.82 2.51 -6.30
CA ASP A 357 -20.00 2.02 -5.59
C ASP A 357 -20.44 0.62 -6.09
N THR A 358 -20.28 0.37 -7.39
CA THR A 358 -20.51 -0.95 -7.98
C THR A 358 -19.47 -1.97 -7.46
N ALA A 359 -18.19 -1.59 -7.42
CA ALA A 359 -17.12 -2.46 -6.88
C ALA A 359 -17.35 -2.81 -5.42
N GLU A 360 -17.75 -1.83 -4.60
CA GLU A 360 -18.08 -2.04 -3.20
C GLU A 360 -19.30 -2.95 -3.04
N THR A 361 -20.34 -2.75 -3.85
CA THR A 361 -21.54 -3.60 -3.85
C THR A 361 -21.21 -5.05 -4.20
N LEU A 362 -20.43 -5.27 -5.27
CA LEU A 362 -19.99 -6.61 -5.68
C LEU A 362 -19.17 -7.28 -4.58
N LEU A 363 -18.16 -6.57 -4.05
CA LEU A 363 -17.27 -7.10 -3.04
C LEU A 363 -18.01 -7.42 -1.72
N LYS A 364 -18.91 -6.54 -1.26
CA LYS A 364 -19.77 -6.80 -0.10
C LYS A 364 -20.52 -8.11 -0.25
N CYS A 365 -21.22 -8.28 -1.37
CA CYS A 365 -22.01 -9.48 -1.63
C CYS A 365 -21.15 -10.74 -1.67
N TRP A 366 -19.96 -10.69 -2.28
CA TRP A 366 -19.04 -11.81 -2.30
C TRP A 366 -18.44 -12.13 -0.93
N LEU A 367 -18.07 -11.13 -0.13
CA LEU A 367 -17.59 -11.35 1.24
C LEU A 367 -18.65 -12.02 2.10
N HIS A 368 -19.88 -11.52 2.04
CA HIS A 368 -20.99 -12.10 2.78
C HIS A 368 -21.31 -13.53 2.32
N ALA A 369 -21.38 -13.77 1.00
CA ALA A 369 -21.58 -15.11 0.44
C ALA A 369 -20.48 -16.09 0.89
N ALA A 370 -19.22 -15.66 0.89
CA ALA A 370 -18.11 -16.49 1.35
C ALA A 370 -18.21 -16.78 2.86
N ALA A 371 -18.54 -15.78 3.67
CA ALA A 371 -18.62 -15.94 5.12
C ALA A 371 -19.77 -16.88 5.54
N VAL A 372 -20.98 -16.69 5.02
CA VAL A 372 -22.14 -17.51 5.44
C VAL A 372 -21.99 -18.99 5.08
N ASP A 373 -21.29 -19.31 3.99
CA ASP A 373 -21.02 -20.68 3.53
C ASP A 373 -19.67 -21.22 4.02
N GLY A 374 -18.91 -20.45 4.82
CA GLY A 374 -17.62 -20.89 5.36
C GLY A 374 -16.51 -21.06 4.32
N ARG A 375 -16.56 -20.30 3.21
CA ARG A 375 -15.56 -20.35 2.15
C ARG A 375 -14.31 -19.54 2.49
N PRO A 376 -13.11 -20.01 2.08
CA PRO A 376 -11.87 -19.27 2.30
C PRO A 376 -11.86 -17.98 1.48
N PHE A 377 -11.14 -16.96 1.97
CA PHE A 377 -11.06 -15.64 1.31
C PHE A 377 -10.62 -15.71 -0.16
N ARG A 378 -9.78 -16.67 -0.54
CA ARG A 378 -9.38 -16.91 -1.94
C ARG A 378 -10.56 -17.10 -2.91
N GLN A 379 -11.71 -17.56 -2.41
CA GLN A 379 -12.93 -17.70 -3.20
C GLN A 379 -13.46 -16.35 -3.67
N VAL A 380 -13.40 -15.32 -2.82
CA VAL A 380 -13.84 -13.95 -3.14
C VAL A 380 -13.05 -13.42 -4.31
N HIS A 381 -11.73 -13.61 -4.29
CA HIS A 381 -10.86 -13.22 -5.41
C HIS A 381 -11.18 -14.00 -6.70
N ARG A 382 -11.51 -15.30 -6.59
CA ARG A 382 -11.95 -16.10 -7.75
C ARG A 382 -13.23 -15.56 -8.39
N TRP A 383 -14.22 -15.17 -7.58
CA TRP A 383 -15.45 -14.56 -8.09
C TRP A 383 -15.20 -13.18 -8.71
N ALA A 384 -14.28 -12.39 -8.15
CA ALA A 384 -13.89 -11.08 -8.70
C ALA A 384 -13.25 -11.18 -10.09
N LEU A 385 -12.49 -12.26 -10.35
CA LEU A 385 -11.92 -12.58 -11.67
C LEU A 385 -12.97 -13.09 -12.68
N GLY A 386 -14.26 -13.10 -12.33
CA GLY A 386 -15.35 -13.61 -13.17
C GLY A 386 -15.58 -15.12 -13.06
N GLY A 387 -14.70 -15.85 -12.38
CA GLY A 387 -14.82 -17.29 -12.18
C GLY A 387 -15.98 -17.64 -11.26
N GLY A 388 -17.11 -18.12 -11.81
CA GLY A 388 -18.23 -18.62 -11.02
C GLY A 388 -19.05 -17.54 -10.30
N ALA A 389 -19.13 -16.30 -10.82
CA ALA A 389 -19.85 -15.20 -10.17
C ALA A 389 -21.33 -15.53 -9.84
N HIS A 390 -22.00 -16.33 -10.69
CA HIS A 390 -23.37 -16.80 -10.45
C HIS A 390 -23.48 -17.83 -9.30
N GLU A 391 -22.38 -18.49 -8.93
CA GLU A 391 -22.34 -19.36 -7.76
C GLU A 391 -22.65 -18.57 -6.48
N ALA A 392 -22.06 -17.37 -6.33
CA ALA A 392 -22.34 -16.49 -5.20
C ALA A 392 -23.79 -16.04 -5.17
N VAL A 393 -24.40 -15.73 -6.33
CA VAL A 393 -25.82 -15.38 -6.43
C VAL A 393 -26.70 -16.54 -5.94
N ARG A 394 -26.43 -17.76 -6.41
CA ARG A 394 -27.17 -18.96 -6.00
C ARG A 394 -27.03 -19.19 -4.49
N LEU A 395 -25.82 -19.09 -3.97
CA LEU A 395 -25.52 -19.25 -2.55
C LEU A 395 -26.32 -18.26 -1.70
N LEU A 396 -26.29 -16.97 -2.05
CA LEU A 396 -27.06 -15.93 -1.35
C LEU A 396 -28.58 -16.15 -1.45
N ARG A 397 -29.07 -16.81 -2.51
CA ARG A 397 -30.50 -17.09 -2.70
C ARG A 397 -30.98 -18.29 -1.88
N THR A 398 -30.12 -19.29 -1.67
CA THR A 398 -30.52 -20.56 -1.03
C THR A 398 -30.06 -20.70 0.41
N HIS A 399 -29.02 -19.99 0.83
CA HIS A 399 -28.45 -20.17 2.16
C HIS A 399 -29.30 -19.48 3.23
N PRO A 400 -29.71 -20.19 4.31
CA PRO A 400 -30.67 -19.67 5.29
C PRO A 400 -30.15 -18.49 6.11
N LYS A 401 -28.82 -18.35 6.25
CA LYS A 401 -28.17 -17.22 6.96
C LYS A 401 -27.83 -16.05 6.03
N ALA A 402 -28.12 -16.13 4.73
CA ALA A 402 -27.84 -15.03 3.83
C ALA A 402 -28.79 -13.86 4.11
N ALA A 403 -28.25 -12.64 4.15
CA ALA A 403 -29.05 -11.45 4.36
C ALA A 403 -29.99 -11.22 3.15
N SER A 404 -31.24 -10.92 3.48
CA SER A 404 -32.30 -10.72 2.49
C SER A 404 -31.92 -9.62 1.48
N GLY A 405 -32.29 -9.81 0.22
CA GLY A 405 -32.06 -8.85 -0.86
C GLY A 405 -30.64 -8.83 -1.45
N LEU A 406 -29.61 -9.37 -0.79
CA LEU A 406 -28.24 -9.37 -1.33
C LEU A 406 -28.08 -10.20 -2.60
N ALA A 407 -28.84 -11.28 -2.76
CA ALA A 407 -28.84 -12.06 -4.00
C ALA A 407 -29.30 -11.23 -5.20
N GLY A 408 -30.41 -10.49 -5.06
CA GLY A 408 -30.94 -9.60 -6.10
C GLY A 408 -30.06 -8.39 -6.34
N LEU A 409 -29.46 -7.83 -5.28
CA LEU A 409 -28.48 -6.74 -5.39
C LEU A 409 -27.25 -7.18 -6.19
N LEU A 410 -26.70 -8.37 -5.91
CA LEU A 410 -25.57 -8.92 -6.64
C LEU A 410 -25.93 -9.20 -8.10
N GLU A 411 -27.08 -9.83 -8.36
CA GLU A 411 -27.56 -10.13 -9.71
C GLU A 411 -27.77 -8.85 -10.53
N SER A 412 -28.35 -7.81 -9.93
CA SER A 412 -28.49 -6.49 -10.54
C SER A 412 -27.13 -5.86 -10.86
N ALA A 413 -26.17 -5.90 -9.94
CA ALA A 413 -24.83 -5.34 -10.16
C ALA A 413 -24.05 -6.10 -11.26
N LEU A 414 -24.27 -7.41 -11.40
CA LEU A 414 -23.62 -8.24 -12.42
C LEU A 414 -24.23 -8.10 -13.83
N THR A 415 -25.46 -7.59 -13.95
CA THR A 415 -26.22 -7.58 -15.22
C THR A 415 -26.53 -6.18 -15.76
N ALA A 416 -26.67 -5.15 -14.90
CA ALA A 416 -27.20 -3.86 -15.32
C ALA A 416 -26.32 -3.08 -16.32
N HIS A 417 -25.03 -2.89 -16.01
CA HIS A 417 -24.12 -2.06 -16.83
C HIS A 417 -22.78 -2.79 -17.07
N PRO A 418 -22.60 -3.44 -18.25
CA PRO A 418 -21.43 -4.29 -18.51
C PRO A 418 -20.08 -3.59 -18.34
N GLU A 419 -19.91 -2.39 -18.91
CA GLU A 419 -18.66 -1.63 -18.82
C GLU A 419 -18.34 -1.23 -17.38
N ARG A 420 -19.34 -0.71 -16.64
CA ARG A 420 -19.17 -0.33 -15.23
C ARG A 420 -18.84 -1.54 -14.36
N ARG A 421 -19.46 -2.68 -14.63
CA ARG A 421 -19.18 -3.95 -13.94
C ARG A 421 -17.75 -4.41 -14.20
N GLU A 422 -17.29 -4.35 -15.45
CA GLU A 422 -15.92 -4.73 -15.82
C GLU A 422 -14.90 -3.84 -15.11
N MET A 423 -15.05 -2.51 -15.16
CA MET A 423 -14.19 -1.58 -14.42
C MET A 423 -14.24 -1.82 -12.89
N ALA A 424 -15.41 -2.15 -12.34
CA ALA A 424 -15.56 -2.48 -10.92
C ALA A 424 -14.85 -3.79 -10.53
N GLN A 425 -14.88 -4.80 -11.41
CA GLN A 425 -14.12 -6.04 -11.23
C GLN A 425 -12.62 -5.77 -11.31
N GLU A 426 -12.16 -4.97 -12.27
CA GLU A 426 -10.75 -4.56 -12.39
C GLU A 426 -10.25 -3.85 -11.12
N LEU A 427 -11.04 -2.96 -10.53
CA LEU A 427 -10.71 -2.33 -9.24
C LEU A 427 -10.52 -3.38 -8.14
N THR A 428 -11.39 -4.38 -8.07
CA THR A 428 -11.30 -5.46 -7.07
C THR A 428 -10.07 -6.34 -7.30
N VAL A 429 -9.79 -6.70 -8.56
CA VAL A 429 -8.60 -7.47 -8.96
C VAL A 429 -7.33 -6.70 -8.61
N ARG A 430 -7.29 -5.39 -8.86
CA ARG A 430 -6.17 -4.53 -8.50
C ARG A 430 -5.96 -4.47 -6.98
N ALA A 431 -7.02 -4.37 -6.19
CA ALA A 431 -6.94 -4.42 -4.72
C ALA A 431 -6.31 -5.76 -4.25
N PHE A 432 -6.60 -6.86 -4.92
CA PHE A 432 -6.17 -8.19 -4.50
C PHE A 432 -4.93 -8.73 -5.24
N GLY A 433 -4.25 -7.90 -6.04
CA GLY A 433 -3.09 -8.33 -6.83
C GLY A 433 -1.98 -8.96 -5.99
N ALA A 434 -1.84 -8.56 -4.73
CA ALA A 434 -0.85 -9.11 -3.80
C ALA A 434 -1.14 -10.56 -3.35
N LEU A 435 -2.36 -11.06 -3.53
CA LEU A 435 -2.71 -12.47 -3.29
C LEU A 435 -2.01 -13.45 -4.27
N SER A 436 -1.31 -12.95 -5.29
CA SER A 436 -0.40 -13.77 -6.10
C SER A 436 0.76 -14.33 -5.27
N ALA A 437 1.18 -13.61 -4.23
CA ALA A 437 2.25 -14.03 -3.34
C ALA A 437 1.75 -15.03 -2.28
N VAL A 438 2.47 -16.13 -2.08
CA VAL A 438 2.08 -17.23 -1.17
C VAL A 438 1.89 -16.75 0.26
N HIS A 439 2.89 -16.03 0.79
CA HIS A 439 2.88 -15.51 2.16
C HIS A 439 1.69 -14.59 2.45
N ILE A 440 1.25 -13.79 1.48
CA ILE A 440 0.06 -12.93 1.64
C ILE A 440 -1.24 -13.75 1.66
N ARG A 441 -1.32 -14.84 0.89
CA ARG A 441 -2.49 -15.75 0.98
C ARG A 441 -2.53 -16.47 2.33
N GLU A 442 -1.38 -16.90 2.83
CA GLU A 442 -1.26 -17.54 4.14
C GLU A 442 -1.66 -16.59 5.26
N ALA A 443 -1.28 -15.30 5.16
CA ALA A 443 -1.76 -14.25 6.06
C ALA A 443 -3.29 -14.10 6.09
N CYS A 444 -4.01 -14.63 5.09
CA CYS A 444 -5.47 -14.64 5.03
C CYS A 444 -6.12 -15.95 5.54
N THR A 445 -5.32 -16.91 6.04
CA THR A 445 -5.79 -18.21 6.52
C THR A 445 -5.54 -18.38 8.02
N PRO A 446 -6.40 -17.80 8.88
CA PRO A 446 -6.24 -17.89 10.33
C PRO A 446 -6.47 -19.30 10.85
N ASN A 447 -5.71 -19.65 11.89
CA ASN A 447 -6.05 -20.79 12.73
C ASN A 447 -6.93 -20.35 13.92
N ARG A 448 -7.32 -21.30 14.77
CA ARG A 448 -8.16 -21.01 15.96
C ARG A 448 -7.42 -20.10 16.96
N ALA A 449 -6.12 -20.28 17.15
CA ALA A 449 -5.33 -19.48 18.08
C ALA A 449 -5.21 -18.03 17.60
N ASP A 450 -5.00 -17.78 16.30
CA ASP A 450 -5.01 -16.44 15.70
C ASP A 450 -6.34 -15.73 15.98
N SER A 451 -7.44 -16.45 15.74
CA SER A 451 -8.80 -15.91 15.91
C SER A 451 -9.09 -15.57 17.38
N LEU A 452 -8.67 -16.42 18.31
CA LEU A 452 -8.84 -16.19 19.74
C LEU A 452 -7.96 -15.02 20.22
N ALA A 453 -6.69 -14.99 19.82
CA ALA A 453 -5.76 -13.93 20.20
C ALA A 453 -6.23 -12.55 19.71
N LEU A 454 -6.71 -12.45 18.46
CA LEU A 454 -7.27 -11.21 17.94
C LEU A 454 -8.60 -10.82 18.61
N ALA A 455 -9.39 -11.79 19.08
CA ALA A 455 -10.63 -11.51 19.78
C ALA A 455 -10.42 -11.02 21.22
N SER A 456 -9.34 -11.44 21.89
CA SER A 456 -9.12 -11.15 23.31
C SER A 456 -8.10 -10.05 23.60
N PHE A 457 -7.24 -9.67 22.63
CA PHE A 457 -6.13 -8.75 22.93
C PHE A 457 -6.56 -7.39 23.49
N VAL A 458 -7.74 -6.87 23.14
CA VAL A 458 -8.22 -5.59 23.68
C VAL A 458 -8.53 -5.73 25.18
N ASP A 459 -9.27 -6.77 25.55
CA ASP A 459 -9.64 -7.06 26.95
C ASP A 459 -8.41 -7.43 27.79
N GLU A 460 -7.37 -7.99 27.16
CA GLU A 460 -6.09 -8.34 27.79
C GLU A 460 -5.07 -7.18 27.82
N GLY A 461 -5.45 -5.95 27.45
CA GLY A 461 -4.53 -4.79 27.43
C GLY A 461 -3.39 -4.89 26.41
N GLY A 462 -3.57 -5.75 25.41
CA GLY A 462 -2.59 -6.08 24.38
C GLY A 462 -2.42 -5.02 23.29
N ILE A 463 -1.55 -5.31 22.35
CA ILE A 463 -1.21 -4.43 21.25
C ILE A 463 -1.19 -5.20 19.93
N LEU A 464 -1.77 -4.60 18.88
CA LEU A 464 -1.68 -5.10 17.51
C LEU A 464 -0.82 -4.16 16.67
N TYR A 465 0.28 -4.68 16.14
CA TYR A 465 1.08 -4.03 15.10
C TYR A 465 0.59 -4.48 13.72
N VAL A 466 0.22 -3.53 12.88
CA VAL A 466 -0.11 -3.71 11.47
C VAL A 466 1.02 -3.07 10.67
N VAL A 467 1.89 -3.91 10.10
CA VAL A 467 3.14 -3.47 9.47
C VAL A 467 3.06 -3.70 7.96
N GLY A 468 3.47 -2.70 7.19
CA GLY A 468 3.37 -2.77 5.73
C GLY A 468 4.37 -1.88 5.01
N GLU A 469 4.62 -2.21 3.73
CA GLU A 469 5.44 -1.38 2.87
C GLU A 469 4.74 -0.03 2.62
N PRO A 470 5.47 1.10 2.68
CA PRO A 470 4.89 2.38 2.36
C PRO A 470 4.75 2.56 0.84
N ILE A 471 3.52 2.62 0.35
CA ILE A 471 3.19 2.73 -1.08
C ILE A 471 2.43 4.04 -1.35
N GLU A 472 3.00 4.87 -2.22
CA GLU A 472 2.39 6.15 -2.62
C GLU A 472 2.08 6.26 -4.11
N ASP A 473 2.93 5.70 -4.99
CA ASP A 473 2.71 5.83 -6.43
C ASP A 473 1.47 5.02 -6.81
N PRO A 474 0.40 5.65 -7.32
CA PRO A 474 -0.79 4.92 -7.75
C PRO A 474 -0.47 3.91 -8.85
N ARG A 475 0.60 4.11 -9.63
CA ARG A 475 1.02 3.18 -10.68
C ARG A 475 1.67 1.92 -10.12
N SER A 476 2.22 1.98 -8.91
CA SER A 476 2.56 0.77 -8.17
C SER A 476 1.29 0.12 -7.63
N GLY A 477 1.16 -1.20 -7.79
CA GLY A 477 0.04 -1.94 -7.22
C GLY A 477 -0.03 -1.72 -5.70
N PRO A 478 -1.20 -1.84 -5.08
CA PRO A 478 -1.39 -1.45 -3.68
C PRO A 478 -0.70 -2.39 -2.67
N GLY A 479 0.02 -3.43 -3.11
CA GLY A 479 0.65 -4.42 -2.23
C GLY A 479 -0.36 -5.01 -1.24
N ALA A 480 0.06 -5.19 0.00
CA ALA A 480 -0.82 -5.67 1.08
C ALA A 480 -1.73 -4.58 1.67
N MET A 481 -1.66 -3.31 1.21
CA MET A 481 -2.38 -2.17 1.78
C MET A 481 -3.89 -2.42 1.97
N PRO A 482 -4.62 -3.11 1.06
CA PRO A 482 -6.03 -3.48 1.27
C PRO A 482 -6.26 -4.33 2.51
N LEU A 483 -5.41 -5.33 2.76
CA LEU A 483 -5.52 -6.21 3.93
C LEU A 483 -5.20 -5.45 5.22
N LEU A 484 -4.13 -4.63 5.20
CA LEU A 484 -3.72 -3.79 6.33
C LEU A 484 -4.83 -2.80 6.71
N THR A 485 -5.40 -2.12 5.71
CA THR A 485 -6.50 -1.17 5.89
C THR A 485 -7.74 -1.85 6.45
N ALA A 486 -8.07 -3.03 5.93
CA ALA A 486 -9.21 -3.80 6.39
C ALA A 486 -9.04 -4.27 7.84
N LEU A 487 -7.90 -4.84 8.22
CA LEU A 487 -7.66 -5.28 9.60
C LEU A 487 -7.63 -4.10 10.57
N ALA A 488 -6.94 -3.00 10.24
CA ALA A 488 -6.94 -1.81 11.09
C ALA A 488 -8.36 -1.26 11.29
N SER A 489 -9.16 -1.17 10.22
CA SER A 489 -10.57 -0.76 10.30
C SER A 489 -11.43 -1.74 11.11
N HIS A 490 -11.13 -3.05 11.05
CA HIS A 490 -11.81 -4.07 11.86
C HIS A 490 -11.63 -3.82 13.35
N VAL A 491 -10.38 -3.59 13.77
CA VAL A 491 -10.03 -3.38 15.17
C VAL A 491 -10.60 -2.06 15.69
N VAL A 492 -10.49 -0.99 14.89
CA VAL A 492 -11.13 0.29 15.23
C VAL A 492 -12.63 0.12 15.45
N GLU A 493 -13.33 -0.57 14.55
CA GLU A 493 -14.77 -0.81 14.69
C GLU A 493 -15.09 -1.72 15.87
N HIS A 494 -14.22 -2.68 16.20
CA HIS A 494 -14.36 -3.50 17.40
C HIS A 494 -14.28 -2.66 18.67
N GLY A 495 -13.26 -1.78 18.79
CA GLY A 495 -13.12 -0.83 19.89
C GLY A 495 -14.30 0.13 20.01
N ARG A 496 -14.80 0.65 18.88
CA ARG A 496 -16.01 1.50 18.84
C ARG A 496 -17.25 0.78 19.37
N ARG A 497 -17.43 -0.49 18.98
CA ARG A 497 -18.54 -1.32 19.45
C ARG A 497 -18.40 -1.67 20.94
N LEU A 498 -17.19 -1.88 21.44
CA LEU A 498 -16.94 -2.04 22.87
C LEU A 498 -17.32 -0.76 23.63
N ALA A 499 -16.83 0.41 23.20
CA ALA A 499 -17.17 1.71 23.79
C ALA A 499 -18.69 1.94 23.86
N ALA A 500 -19.41 1.67 22.77
CA ALA A 500 -20.86 1.85 22.69
C ALA A 500 -21.66 0.92 23.64
N ARG A 501 -21.07 -0.20 24.09
CA ARG A 501 -21.67 -1.12 25.06
C ARG A 501 -21.25 -0.82 26.50
N SER A 502 -20.22 0.00 26.71
CA SER A 502 -19.78 0.41 28.04
C SER A 502 -20.82 1.31 28.72
N ALA A 503 -20.90 1.25 30.05
CA ALA A 503 -21.86 2.05 30.83
C ALA A 503 -21.71 3.56 30.59
N ASP A 504 -20.47 4.04 30.46
CA ASP A 504 -20.16 5.46 30.22
C ASP A 504 -20.12 5.83 28.73
N GLY A 505 -20.45 4.89 27.83
CA GLY A 505 -20.38 5.10 26.37
C GLY A 505 -18.95 5.27 25.84
N ARG A 506 -17.94 4.97 26.65
CA ARG A 506 -16.52 5.14 26.39
C ARG A 506 -15.76 3.85 26.68
N LEU A 507 -14.73 3.57 25.88
CA LEU A 507 -13.81 2.47 26.14
C LEU A 507 -12.87 2.84 27.30
N ASP A 508 -12.84 2.01 28.33
CA ASP A 508 -11.97 2.16 29.50
C ASP A 508 -11.39 0.80 29.92
N PRO A 509 -10.05 0.60 29.93
CA PRO A 509 -9.02 1.58 29.53
C PRO A 509 -9.11 1.95 28.03
N PRO A 510 -8.66 3.17 27.64
CA PRO A 510 -8.76 3.61 26.25
C PRO A 510 -7.87 2.79 25.32
N MET A 511 -8.32 2.57 24.08
CA MET A 511 -7.51 1.93 23.04
C MET A 511 -6.78 3.00 22.21
N THR A 512 -5.47 3.12 22.41
CA THR A 512 -4.65 4.12 21.72
C THR A 512 -4.41 3.72 20.26
N LEU A 513 -4.73 4.61 19.33
CA LEU A 513 -4.50 4.40 17.90
C LEU A 513 -3.27 5.20 17.46
N VAL A 514 -2.17 4.50 17.17
CA VAL A 514 -0.92 5.09 16.67
C VAL A 514 -0.79 4.77 15.18
N LEU A 515 -1.12 5.72 14.33
CA LEU A 515 -1.26 5.53 12.88
C LEU A 515 -0.10 6.22 12.15
N ASP A 516 1.07 5.59 12.13
CA ASP A 516 2.27 6.08 11.44
C ASP A 516 2.27 5.75 9.94
N ASP A 517 2.60 6.76 9.14
CA ASP A 517 2.60 6.72 7.68
C ASP A 517 1.29 6.17 7.09
N VAL A 518 0.17 6.45 7.78
CA VAL A 518 -1.12 5.79 7.57
C VAL A 518 -1.63 5.92 6.14
N ALA A 519 -1.37 7.05 5.47
CA ALA A 519 -1.76 7.27 4.07
C ALA A 519 -1.05 6.35 3.07
N ALA A 520 0.17 5.90 3.40
CA ALA A 520 1.00 5.04 2.56
C ALA A 520 0.98 3.56 3.00
N VAL A 521 0.54 3.26 4.22
CA VAL A 521 0.53 1.88 4.76
C VAL A 521 -0.88 1.29 4.84
N ALA A 522 -1.85 2.06 5.35
CA ALA A 522 -3.21 1.60 5.56
C ALA A 522 -4.18 2.80 5.63
N PRO A 523 -4.65 3.37 4.51
CA PRO A 523 -5.52 4.54 4.53
C PRO A 523 -6.92 4.20 5.08
N LEU A 524 -7.12 4.38 6.39
CA LEU A 524 -8.40 4.14 7.07
C LEU A 524 -9.50 5.08 6.53
N PRO A 525 -10.62 4.58 6.00
CA PRO A 525 -11.72 5.42 5.49
C PRO A 525 -12.28 6.39 6.54
N ARG A 526 -12.36 5.96 7.81
CA ARG A 526 -12.95 6.70 8.92
C ARG A 526 -11.96 7.57 9.72
N LEU A 527 -10.74 7.76 9.21
CA LEU A 527 -9.74 8.58 9.91
C LEU A 527 -10.25 9.98 10.33
N PRO A 528 -11.00 10.73 9.50
CA PRO A 528 -11.55 12.03 9.91
C PRO A 528 -12.51 11.93 11.11
N GLU A 529 -13.33 10.89 11.18
CA GLU A 529 -14.25 10.65 12.30
C GLU A 529 -13.49 10.29 13.58
N LEU A 530 -12.42 9.48 13.46
CA LEU A 530 -11.57 9.11 14.60
C LEU A 530 -10.85 10.32 15.20
N LEU A 531 -10.33 11.20 14.34
CA LEU A 531 -9.67 12.43 14.80
C LEU A 531 -10.64 13.43 15.43
N SER A 532 -11.91 13.44 15.01
CA SER A 532 -12.91 14.39 15.53
C SER A 532 -13.63 13.90 16.78
N THR A 533 -13.99 12.62 16.85
CA THR A 533 -14.86 12.07 17.92
C THR A 533 -14.29 10.85 18.63
N GLY A 534 -13.21 10.26 18.11
CA GLY A 534 -12.62 9.03 18.66
C GLY A 534 -12.16 9.17 20.11
N GLY A 535 -11.54 10.30 20.47
CA GLY A 535 -11.09 10.56 21.84
C GLY A 535 -12.20 10.45 22.90
N ALA A 536 -13.39 10.98 22.60
CA ALA A 536 -14.55 10.90 23.49
C ALA A 536 -15.04 9.45 23.68
N ALA A 537 -14.91 8.61 22.65
CA ALA A 537 -15.26 7.19 22.71
C ALA A 537 -14.15 6.31 23.33
N GLY A 538 -13.03 6.88 23.78
CA GLY A 538 -11.91 6.11 24.34
C GLY A 538 -10.99 5.52 23.26
N LEU A 539 -10.94 6.18 22.10
CA LEU A 539 -10.08 5.84 20.95
C LEU A 539 -9.16 7.02 20.61
N PRO A 540 -8.28 7.48 21.53
CA PRO A 540 -7.37 8.58 21.25
C PRO A 540 -6.49 8.24 20.05
N THR A 541 -6.49 9.13 19.05
CA THR A 541 -5.90 8.86 17.74
C THR A 541 -4.73 9.80 17.45
N LEU A 542 -3.54 9.22 17.27
CA LEU A 542 -2.36 9.90 16.76
C LEU A 542 -2.16 9.51 15.29
N ALA A 543 -2.40 10.43 14.37
CA ALA A 543 -2.19 10.22 12.94
C ALA A 543 -0.90 10.92 12.50
N LEU A 544 0.07 10.15 12.00
CA LEU A 544 1.33 10.70 11.49
C LEU A 544 1.45 10.49 9.98
N LEU A 545 1.71 11.58 9.27
CA LEU A 545 1.67 11.67 7.81
C LEU A 545 2.95 12.32 7.30
N ARG A 546 3.31 12.08 6.04
CA ARG A 546 4.51 12.71 5.45
C ARG A 546 4.28 14.18 5.12
N SER A 547 3.10 14.50 4.60
CA SER A 547 2.72 15.86 4.22
C SER A 547 1.21 16.06 4.25
N ARG A 548 0.76 17.30 4.11
CA ARG A 548 -0.67 17.63 4.00
C ARG A 548 -1.23 17.25 2.63
N GLU A 549 -0.40 17.31 1.60
CA GLU A 549 -0.75 16.91 0.23
C GLU A 549 -1.06 15.41 0.18
N GLN A 550 -0.25 14.59 0.84
CA GLN A 550 -0.47 13.14 0.98
C GLN A 550 -1.80 12.86 1.67
N ALA A 551 -2.11 13.62 2.73
CA ALA A 551 -3.38 13.52 3.44
C ALA A 551 -4.57 13.85 2.52
N ARG A 552 -4.51 14.99 1.81
CA ARG A 552 -5.57 15.43 0.89
C ARG A 552 -5.82 14.46 -0.27
N ALA A 553 -4.79 13.72 -0.69
CA ALA A 553 -4.93 12.71 -1.74
C ALA A 553 -5.77 11.49 -1.30
N ARG A 554 -5.82 11.20 0.02
CA ARG A 554 -6.57 10.07 0.59
C ARG A 554 -7.90 10.51 1.23
N TRP A 555 -7.91 11.67 1.87
CA TRP A 555 -9.07 12.24 2.55
C TRP A 555 -9.32 13.66 2.02
N PRO A 556 -10.38 13.86 1.23
CA PRO A 556 -10.72 15.20 0.72
C PRO A 556 -11.11 16.20 1.81
N GLN A 557 -11.59 15.70 2.96
CA GLN A 557 -11.90 16.49 4.14
C GLN A 557 -10.61 16.87 4.88
N GLU A 558 -10.59 18.06 5.48
CA GLU A 558 -9.44 18.51 6.26
C GLU A 558 -9.30 17.68 7.54
N LEU A 559 -8.13 17.06 7.72
CA LEU A 559 -7.78 16.35 8.96
C LEU A 559 -7.39 17.39 10.02
N SER A 560 -8.38 17.99 10.67
CA SER A 560 -8.17 18.91 11.79
C SER A 560 -8.62 18.24 13.09
N PRO A 561 -7.79 18.20 14.14
CA PRO A 561 -8.29 17.84 15.46
C PRO A 561 -9.33 18.88 15.93
N PRO A 562 -10.29 18.49 16.79
CA PRO A 562 -11.21 19.44 17.41
C PRO A 562 -10.41 20.52 18.14
N ARG A 563 -10.83 21.78 17.97
CA ARG A 563 -10.22 22.95 18.61
C ARG A 563 -10.51 23.02 20.10
#